data_AF-A0A1M5WDI3-F1
#
_entry.id   AF-A0A1M5WDI3-F1
#
_cell.length_a   1.000
_cell.length_b   1.000
_cell.length_c   1.000
_cell.angle_alpha   90.00
_cell.angle_beta   90.00
_cell.angle_gamma   90.00
#
_symmetry.space_group_name_H-M   'P 1'
#
loop_
_entity.id
_entity.type
_entity.pdbx_description
1 polymer ?
#
loop_
_entity_poly.entity_id
_entity_poly.type
_entity_poly.pdbx_seq_one_letter_code
_entity_poly.pdbx_strand_id
1 'polypeptide(L)' 'MAKEHFDRSKPHCNIGTIGHVDHGKTTLTAAICTTLAARGLAAAKRFDEIDNAPEE' A
#
# COMPACT_ATOMS: atom_id res chain seq x y z
N MET A 1 -0.96 -21.97 0.11
CA MET A 1 -0.97 -21.38 1.47
C MET A 1 -2.25 -20.58 1.60
N ALA A 2 -3.16 -20.95 2.50
CA ALA A 2 -4.38 -20.16 2.71
C ALA A 2 -3.97 -18.76 3.20
N LYS A 3 -4.50 -17.69 2.58
CA LYS A 3 -4.28 -16.32 3.06
C LYS A 3 -4.67 -16.26 4.53
N GLU A 4 -3.80 -15.70 5.36
CA GLU A 4 -4.07 -15.48 6.77
C GLU A 4 -5.41 -14.74 6.93
N HIS A 5 -6.22 -15.16 7.90
CA HIS A 5 -7.54 -14.57 8.10
C HIS A 5 -7.37 -13.10 8.54
N PHE A 6 -7.82 -12.18 7.69
CA PHE A 6 -7.72 -10.75 7.99
C PHE A 6 -8.62 -10.38 9.18
N ASP A 7 -8.00 -9.97 10.28
CA ASP A 7 -8.69 -9.51 11.48
C ASP A 7 -9.35 -8.15 11.25
N ARG A 8 -10.68 -8.15 11.18
CA ARG A 8 -11.53 -6.95 10.98
C ARG A 8 -11.91 -6.24 12.28
N SER A 9 -11.41 -6.69 13.45
CA SER A 9 -11.69 -6.01 14.72
C SER A 9 -10.91 -4.70 14.88
N LYS A 10 -9.80 -4.55 14.15
CA LYS A 10 -8.97 -3.34 14.17
C LYS A 10 -9.65 -2.19 13.40
N PRO A 11 -9.47 -0.93 13.84
CA PRO A 11 -9.91 0.23 13.07
C PRO A 11 -9.33 0.20 11.65
N HIS A 12 -10.20 0.34 10.65
CA HIS A 12 -9.85 0.27 9.25
C HIS A 12 -10.19 1.59 8.55
N CYS A 13 -9.28 2.06 7.68
CA CYS A 13 -9.47 3.26 6.88
C CYS A 13 -9.12 2.97 5.42
N ASN A 14 -10.05 3.26 4.51
CA ASN A 14 -9.80 3.21 3.07
C ASN A 14 -9.13 4.51 2.65
N ILE A 15 -7.97 4.43 1.99
CA ILE A 15 -7.20 5.60 1.53
C ILE A 15 -6.78 5.43 0.06
N GLY A 16 -6.46 6.55 -0.58
CA GLY A 16 -5.88 6.58 -1.93
C GLY A 16 -5.00 7.80 -2.14
N THR A 17 -3.99 7.67 -3.00
CA THR A 17 -3.08 8.77 -3.38
C THR A 17 -3.56 9.38 -4.69
N ILE A 18 -4.05 10.63 -4.66
CA ILE A 18 -4.55 11.36 -5.84
C ILE A 18 -3.62 12.51 -6.24
N GLY A 19 -3.70 12.98 -7.50
CA GLY A 19 -2.87 14.07 -8.01
C GLY A 19 -2.61 14.00 -9.53
N HIS A 20 -2.00 15.06 -10.08
CA HIS A 20 -1.68 15.18 -11.51
C HIS A 20 -0.64 14.16 -11.98
N VAL A 21 -0.54 13.95 -13.30
CA VAL A 21 0.50 13.10 -13.90
C VAL A 21 1.89 13.59 -13.48
N ASP A 22 2.83 12.66 -13.30
CA ASP A 22 4.22 12.91 -12.86
C ASP A 22 4.42 13.57 -11.50
N HIS A 23 3.38 13.71 -10.66
CA HIS A 23 3.51 14.21 -9.29
C HIS A 23 3.94 13.14 -8.26
N GLY A 24 4.46 12.01 -8.72
CA GLY A 24 5.07 11.01 -7.84
C GLY A 24 4.11 10.24 -6.93
N LYS A 25 2.83 10.09 -7.30
CA LYS A 25 1.83 9.35 -6.52
C LYS A 25 2.28 7.93 -6.18
N THR A 26 2.74 7.17 -7.18
CA THR A 26 3.21 5.79 -7.01
C THR A 26 4.48 5.73 -6.17
N THR A 27 5.42 6.65 -6.40
CA THR A 27 6.64 6.80 -5.60
C THR A 27 6.34 7.09 -4.13
N LEU A 28 5.39 7.98 -3.85
CA LEU A 28 4.95 8.31 -2.50
C LEU A 28 4.33 7.09 -1.81
N THR A 29 3.44 6.37 -2.49
CA THR A 29 2.83 5.16 -1.93
C THR A 29 3.88 4.09 -1.61
N ALA A 30 4.88 3.89 -2.48
CA ALA A 30 5.99 2.97 -2.22
C ALA A 30 6.88 3.40 -1.04
N ALA A 31 7.16 4.71 -0.91
CA ALA A 31 7.91 5.24 0.22
C ALA A 31 7.17 5.07 1.56
N ILE A 32 5.84 5.25 1.57
CA ILE A 32 5.00 4.99 2.75
C ILE A 32 5.09 3.52 3.17
N CYS A 33 4.88 2.58 2.24
CA CYS A 33 4.97 1.14 2.52
C CYS A 33 6.35 0.74 3.06
N THR A 34 7.42 1.23 2.41
CA THR A 34 8.81 0.94 2.83
C THR A 34 9.10 1.48 4.23
N THR A 35 8.67 2.71 4.52
CA THR A 35 8.89 3.36 5.82
C THR A 35 8.16 2.64 6.95
N LEU A 36 6.90 2.24 6.72
CA LEU A 36 6.12 1.51 7.72
C LEU A 36 6.67 0.10 7.95
N ALA A 37 7.12 -0.58 6.89
CA ALA A 37 7.77 -1.89 7.01
C ALA A 37 9.09 -1.81 7.79
N ALA A 38 9.93 -0.80 7.52
CA ALA A 38 11.17 -0.57 8.26
C ALA A 38 10.94 -0.31 9.76
N ARG A 39 9.75 0.20 10.13
CA ARG A 39 9.33 0.41 11.52
C ARG A 39 8.61 -0.79 12.14
N GLY A 40 8.44 -1.90 11.40
CA GLY A 40 7.68 -3.07 11.86
C GLY A 40 6.18 -2.84 11.99
N LEU A 41 5.65 -1.77 11.36
CA LEU A 41 4.23 -1.38 11.43
C LEU A 41 3.40 -1.91 10.25
N ALA A 42 4.05 -2.40 9.20
CA ALA A 42 3.40 -2.96 8.03
C ALA A 42 4.24 -4.11 7.43
N ALA A 43 3.60 -4.94 6.62
CA ALA A 43 4.32 -5.86 5.76
C ALA A 43 5.04 -5.09 4.65
N ALA A 44 6.27 -5.50 4.33
CA ALA A 44 6.98 -4.98 3.17
C ALA A 44 6.18 -5.34 1.91
N LYS A 45 5.91 -4.34 1.08
CA LYS A 45 5.31 -4.50 -0.25
C LYS A 45 6.26 -3.93 -1.28
N ARG A 46 6.43 -4.64 -2.39
CA ARG A 46 7.22 -4.16 -3.52
C ARG A 46 6.41 -3.17 -4.36
N PHE A 47 7.11 -2.34 -5.14
CA PHE A 47 6.49 -1.33 -5.99
C PHE A 47 5.46 -1.90 -6.98
N ASP A 48 5.79 -3.03 -7.60
CA ASP A 48 4.92 -3.77 -8.52
C ASP A 48 3.68 -4.38 -7.84
N GLU A 49 3.69 -4.50 -6.51
CA GLU A 49 2.51 -4.93 -5.76
C GLU A 49 1.54 -3.78 -5.45
N ILE A 50 2.02 -2.54 -5.55
CA ILE A 50 1.25 -1.32 -5.26
C ILE A 50 0.50 -0.87 -6.52
N ASP A 51 1.12 -1.02 -7.68
CA ASP A 51 0.54 -0.70 -8.99
C ASP A 51 -0.28 -1.89 -9.54
N ASN A 52 -1.23 -2.37 -8.73
CA ASN A 52 -2.13 -3.48 -9.05
C ASN A 52 -3.56 -3.01 -9.30
N ALA A 53 -3.74 -1.74 -9.68
CA ALA A 53 -5.05 -1.32 -10.17
C ALA A 53 -5.37 -2.17 -11.41
N PRO A 54 -6.50 -2.88 -11.47
CA PRO A 54 -6.91 -3.51 -12.72
C PRO A 54 -6.93 -2.40 -13.79
N GLU A 55 -6.17 -2.60 -14.87
CA GLU A 55 -6.17 -1.67 -16.01
C GLU A 55 -7.62 -1.46 -16.49
N GLU A 56 -7.91 -0.23 -16.96
CA GLU A 56 -9.20 0.15 -17.57
C GLU A 56 -9.53 -0.69 -18.81
#